data_AF-F7B5G8-F1
#
_entry.id   AF-F7B5G8-F1
#
_cell.length_a   1.000
_cell.length_b   1.000
_cell.length_c   1.000
_cell.angle_alpha   90.00
_cell.angle_beta   90.00
_cell.angle_gamma   90.00
#
_symmetry.space_group_name_H-M   'P 1'
#
loop_
_entity.id
_entity.type
_entity.pdbx_description
1 polymer ?
#
loop_
_entity_poly.entity_id
_entity_poly.type
_entity_poly.pdbx_seq_one_letter_code
_entity_poly.pdbx_strand_id
1 'polypeptide(L)'
;MSSINTSECPTGEKLSADPIQYDHAPGSSPFFKLDRNDFTDYVPSPTLPSNPHDYLKSVWHEAQRCPDVVVANIDPEKIKSSKPTSFVHHKLPGSEHAPTKQWCDHQMVSFSRAREDLARHIARLKSIKRQSKKRPKLPIYPLPNWDDEQNWKYFCLGNKLKKISTPISEHVGEEDEGESEEEEDQMMTDAIAPPKDDPPSPMMGDMEDRIVDLSTLQEGYPPLMRIVLRMEQKHIESNLEFHIKWLNESGFSKQQGRWIFTLLTLLEKPLFPTVVSTLRNLSRECAKLRDQNSTNEESLNGLNLIICIVGRYFSQSDLLDPA
;
A
#
# COMPACT_ATOMS: atom_id res chain seq x y z
N MET A 1 61.48 17.14 -20.66
CA MET A 1 61.12 17.10 -22.10
C MET A 1 61.58 15.77 -22.65
N SER A 2 60.66 14.86 -22.91
CA SER A 2 60.90 13.58 -23.58
C SER A 2 59.74 13.36 -24.54
N SER A 3 60.00 13.55 -25.83
CA SER A 3 59.05 13.34 -26.90
C SER A 3 58.79 11.84 -27.08
N ILE A 4 57.55 11.40 -26.93
CA ILE A 4 57.15 10.03 -27.24
C ILE A 4 56.51 10.04 -28.63
N ASN A 5 57.13 9.30 -29.54
CA ASN A 5 56.77 9.11 -30.94
C ASN A 5 55.58 8.13 -31.03
N THR A 6 54.45 8.55 -31.61
CA THR A 6 53.19 7.78 -31.68
C THR A 6 52.99 7.02 -32.99
N SER A 7 54.06 6.69 -33.72
CA SER A 7 53.97 6.07 -35.04
C SER A 7 53.74 4.55 -35.06
N GLU A 8 53.67 3.87 -33.91
CA GLU A 8 53.53 2.41 -33.89
C GLU A 8 52.52 1.95 -32.83
N CYS A 9 51.24 1.93 -33.22
CA CYS A 9 50.28 0.99 -32.64
C CYS A 9 49.48 0.34 -33.79
N PRO A 10 49.27 -0.99 -33.77
CA PRO A 10 48.84 -1.74 -34.94
C PRO A 10 47.39 -1.41 -35.25
N THR A 11 47.13 -0.86 -36.43
CA THR A 11 45.79 -0.68 -36.95
C THR A 11 45.18 -2.05 -37.24
N GLY A 12 44.14 -2.38 -36.47
CA GLY A 12 43.27 -3.51 -36.73
C GLY A 12 42.75 -3.48 -38.16
N GLU A 13 42.77 -4.66 -38.77
CA GLU A 13 42.43 -4.93 -40.16
C GLU A 13 41.10 -4.28 -40.60
N LYS A 14 41.16 -3.72 -41.82
CA LYS A 14 40.08 -3.51 -42.80
C LYS A 14 38.67 -3.91 -42.30
N LEU A 15 37.95 -2.94 -41.74
CA LEU A 15 36.49 -2.96 -41.82
C LEU A 15 36.10 -2.60 -43.26
N SER A 16 35.26 -3.45 -43.84
CA SER A 16 34.77 -3.35 -45.21
C SER A 16 34.18 -1.96 -45.49
N ALA A 17 34.38 -1.51 -46.72
CA ALA A 17 33.80 -0.28 -47.27
C ALA A 17 32.29 -0.45 -47.56
N ASP A 18 31.54 -1.01 -46.61
CA ASP A 18 30.08 -0.99 -46.67
C ASP A 18 29.61 0.35 -46.06
N PRO A 19 28.76 1.12 -46.75
CA PRO A 19 28.27 2.39 -46.22
C PRO A 19 27.50 2.09 -44.93
N ILE A 20 28.01 2.58 -43.80
CA ILE A 20 27.32 2.47 -42.51
C ILE A 20 26.00 3.24 -42.64
N GLN A 21 24.92 2.50 -42.80
CA GLN A 21 23.57 3.04 -42.76
C GLN A 21 23.31 3.51 -41.32
N TYR A 22 23.47 4.82 -41.07
CA TYR A 22 23.02 5.43 -39.82
C TYR A 22 21.49 5.36 -39.74
N ASP A 23 20.97 4.19 -39.36
CA ASP A 23 19.64 4.07 -38.82
C ASP A 23 19.64 4.71 -37.43
N HIS A 24 19.47 6.03 -37.44
CA HIS A 24 18.76 6.84 -36.45
C HIS A 24 19.00 6.38 -35.00
N ALA A 25 20.04 6.91 -34.36
CA ALA A 25 20.12 6.84 -32.90
C ALA A 25 18.84 7.49 -32.32
N PRO A 26 18.04 6.76 -31.53
CA PRO A 26 16.76 7.27 -31.03
C PRO A 26 17.00 8.55 -30.21
N GLY A 27 16.38 9.66 -30.66
CA GLY A 27 16.52 10.99 -30.05
C GLY A 27 17.28 12.03 -30.89
N SER A 28 17.86 11.63 -32.03
CA SER A 28 18.63 12.52 -32.92
C SER A 28 17.87 12.83 -34.22
N SER A 29 16.65 13.35 -34.12
CA SER A 29 16.02 13.93 -35.33
C SER A 29 16.77 15.22 -35.67
N PRO A 30 17.39 15.33 -36.87
CA PRO A 30 18.10 16.54 -37.24
C PRO A 30 17.10 17.71 -37.32
N PHE A 31 17.42 18.81 -36.65
CA PHE A 31 16.62 20.05 -36.71
C PHE A 31 16.58 20.65 -38.13
N PHE A 32 17.59 20.34 -38.94
CA PHE A 32 17.69 20.74 -40.34
C PHE A 32 17.59 19.51 -41.24
N LYS A 33 16.65 19.54 -42.17
CA LYS A 33 16.57 18.54 -43.24
C LYS A 33 17.59 18.92 -44.31
N LEU A 34 18.71 18.23 -44.32
CA LEU A 34 19.71 18.35 -45.38
C LEU A 34 19.72 17.02 -46.14
N ASP A 35 19.65 17.08 -47.46
CA ASP A 35 19.67 15.86 -48.29
C ASP A 35 21.06 15.22 -48.19
N ARG A 36 21.10 13.91 -47.96
CA ARG A 36 22.37 13.18 -47.75
C ARG A 36 23.26 13.24 -49.00
N ASN A 37 22.64 13.36 -50.17
CA ASN A 37 23.32 13.48 -51.46
C ASN A 37 24.03 14.83 -51.62
N ASP A 38 23.62 15.87 -50.89
CA ASP A 38 24.24 17.20 -50.96
C ASP A 38 25.61 17.26 -50.28
N PHE A 39 25.98 16.23 -49.50
CA PHE A 39 27.21 16.18 -48.72
C PHE A 39 28.32 15.34 -49.36
N THR A 40 27.97 14.34 -50.18
CA THR A 40 28.97 13.43 -50.80
C THR A 40 29.82 14.14 -51.85
N ASP A 41 29.28 15.17 -52.50
CA ASP A 41 29.94 15.91 -53.58
C ASP A 41 30.60 17.22 -53.10
N TYR A 42 30.42 17.56 -51.82
CA TYR A 42 30.93 18.79 -51.23
C TYR A 42 32.40 18.62 -50.84
N VAL A 43 33.28 19.45 -51.41
CA VAL A 43 34.69 19.55 -51.01
C VAL A 43 34.85 20.78 -50.11
N PRO A 44 35.24 20.61 -48.83
CA PRO A 44 35.43 21.74 -47.92
C PRO A 44 36.48 22.73 -48.43
N SER A 45 36.10 24.01 -48.55
CA SER A 45 37.04 25.10 -48.86
C SER A 45 37.77 25.55 -47.58
N PRO A 46 39.06 25.91 -47.65
CA PRO A 46 39.77 26.50 -46.52
C PRO A 46 39.35 27.95 -46.20
N THR A 47 38.53 28.57 -47.05
CA THR A 47 37.99 29.92 -46.85
C THR A 47 36.72 29.90 -46.01
N LEU A 48 36.43 31.00 -45.31
CA LEU A 48 35.22 31.12 -44.51
C LEU A 48 33.95 30.87 -45.37
N PRO A 49 33.05 29.96 -44.95
CA PRO A 49 31.84 29.68 -45.72
C PRO A 49 30.95 30.91 -45.78
N SER A 50 30.48 31.25 -46.99
CA SER A 50 29.67 32.46 -47.23
C SER A 50 28.19 32.27 -46.94
N ASN A 51 27.73 31.03 -46.76
CA ASN A 51 26.33 30.72 -46.45
C ASN A 51 26.19 29.63 -45.36
N PRO A 52 25.02 29.56 -44.67
CA PRO A 52 24.80 28.58 -43.61
C PRO A 52 24.78 27.12 -44.07
N HIS A 53 24.38 26.85 -45.32
CA HIS A 53 24.32 25.47 -45.85
C HIS A 53 25.73 24.90 -46.06
N ASP A 54 26.63 25.66 -46.66
CA ASP A 54 28.04 25.30 -46.86
C ASP A 54 28.78 25.15 -45.53
N TYR A 55 28.41 25.97 -44.55
CA TYR A 55 28.89 25.80 -43.18
C TYR A 55 28.45 24.46 -42.60
N LEU A 56 27.16 24.10 -42.68
CA LEU A 56 26.66 22.81 -42.18
C LEU A 56 27.28 21.61 -42.91
N LYS A 57 27.52 21.72 -44.23
CA LYS A 57 28.27 20.71 -45.00
C LYS A 57 29.71 20.57 -44.51
N SER A 58 30.40 21.68 -44.26
CA SER A 58 31.77 21.68 -43.72
C SER A 58 31.83 21.05 -42.32
N VAL A 59 30.89 21.39 -41.45
CA VAL A 59 30.77 20.82 -40.09
C VAL A 59 30.48 19.32 -40.15
N TRP A 60 29.65 18.87 -41.09
CA TRP A 60 29.38 17.44 -41.27
C TRP A 60 30.65 16.68 -41.69
N HIS A 61 31.40 17.22 -42.65
CA HIS A 61 32.70 16.67 -43.08
C HIS A 61 33.78 16.72 -41.99
N GLU A 62 33.75 17.72 -41.11
CA GLU A 62 34.62 17.79 -39.94
C GLU A 62 34.22 16.77 -38.87
N ALA A 63 32.93 16.66 -38.57
CA ALA A 63 32.40 15.70 -37.60
C ALA A 63 32.66 14.24 -38.00
N GLN A 64 32.64 13.91 -39.31
CA GLN A 64 33.03 12.58 -39.80
C GLN A 64 34.49 12.22 -39.55
N ARG A 65 35.36 13.24 -39.46
CA ARG A 65 36.78 13.05 -39.15
C ARG A 65 37.03 12.97 -37.65
N CYS A 66 36.06 13.38 -36.83
CA CYS A 66 36.11 13.22 -35.39
C CYS A 66 35.68 11.79 -35.00
N PRO A 67 36.36 11.15 -34.05
CA PRO A 67 35.90 9.88 -33.48
C PRO A 67 34.54 10.05 -32.79
N ASP A 68 33.63 9.10 -33.04
CA ASP A 68 32.25 9.13 -32.51
C ASP A 68 32.19 9.10 -30.98
N VAL A 69 33.12 8.39 -30.34
CA VAL A 69 33.28 8.35 -28.89
C VAL A 69 34.74 8.52 -28.53
N VAL A 70 35.02 9.45 -27.62
CA VAL A 70 36.34 9.66 -27.02
C VAL A 70 36.24 9.44 -25.53
N VAL A 71 37.13 8.59 -24.98
CA VAL A 71 37.24 8.37 -23.54
C VAL A 71 38.43 9.16 -23.02
N ALA A 72 38.17 10.12 -22.12
CA ALA A 72 39.21 10.84 -21.41
C ALA A 72 39.70 10.02 -20.21
N ASN A 73 41.02 9.85 -20.08
CA ASN A 73 41.61 9.25 -18.89
C ASN A 73 41.68 10.31 -17.77
N ILE A 74 40.97 10.08 -16.67
CA ILE A 74 40.90 11.03 -15.54
C ILE A 74 41.62 10.40 -14.35
N ASP A 75 42.57 11.14 -13.76
CA ASP A 75 43.30 10.70 -12.57
C ASP A 75 42.32 10.46 -11.40
N PRO A 76 42.29 9.25 -10.83
CA PRO A 76 41.35 8.92 -9.75
C PRO A 76 41.59 9.72 -8.47
N GLU A 77 42.81 10.23 -8.24
CA GLU A 77 43.15 11.05 -7.07
C GLU A 77 42.48 12.44 -7.07
N LYS A 78 42.09 12.94 -8.25
CA LYS A 78 41.37 14.23 -8.38
C LYS A 78 39.86 14.07 -8.12
N ILE A 79 39.36 12.84 -8.12
CA ILE A 79 37.96 12.52 -7.83
C ILE A 79 37.86 12.23 -6.34
N LYS A 80 37.74 13.28 -5.51
CA LYS A 80 37.34 13.13 -4.11
C LYS A 80 35.94 12.54 -4.07
N SER A 81 35.84 11.21 -3.98
CA SER A 81 34.57 10.50 -4.08
C SER A 81 33.73 10.76 -2.82
N SER A 82 32.82 11.72 -2.87
CA SER A 82 31.60 11.61 -2.07
C SER A 82 30.77 10.52 -2.75
N LYS A 83 30.93 9.26 -2.33
CA LYS A 83 30.03 8.21 -2.79
C LYS A 83 28.64 8.58 -2.26
N PRO A 84 27.63 8.83 -3.10
CA PRO A 84 26.29 9.03 -2.61
C PRO A 84 25.88 7.76 -1.87
N THR A 85 25.44 7.90 -0.62
CA THR A 85 24.92 6.79 0.16
C THR A 85 23.66 6.27 -0.54
N SER A 86 23.78 5.16 -1.26
CA SER A 86 22.62 4.43 -1.77
C SER A 86 21.97 3.72 -0.58
N PHE A 87 20.77 4.16 -0.19
CA PHE A 87 19.97 3.42 0.77
C PHE A 87 19.50 2.12 0.11
N VAL A 88 20.17 1.01 0.42
CA VAL A 88 19.71 -0.32 0.03
C VAL A 88 18.62 -0.70 1.02
N HIS A 89 17.38 -0.83 0.56
CA HIS A 89 16.33 -1.42 1.39
C HIS A 89 16.74 -2.84 1.74
N HIS A 90 17.05 -3.08 3.02
CA HIS A 90 17.44 -4.39 3.51
C HIS A 90 16.34 -5.42 3.25
N LYS A 91 16.73 -6.60 2.77
CA LYS A 91 15.92 -7.82 2.82
C LYS A 91 15.50 -8.07 4.26
N LEU A 92 14.33 -8.68 4.47
CA LEU A 92 13.95 -9.08 5.82
C LEU A 92 14.95 -10.12 6.34
N PRO A 93 15.42 -10.00 7.59
CA PRO A 93 16.26 -11.02 8.20
C PRO A 93 15.46 -12.33 8.27
N GLY A 94 16.13 -13.46 8.04
CA GLY A 94 15.50 -14.77 8.21
C GLY A 94 15.08 -14.97 9.67
N SER A 95 13.93 -15.62 9.86
CA SER A 95 13.37 -15.88 11.19
C SER A 95 13.18 -17.38 11.41
N GLU A 96 13.38 -17.82 12.65
CA GLU A 96 13.10 -19.19 13.08
C GLU A 96 11.61 -19.55 12.99
N HIS A 97 10.75 -18.53 12.98
CA HIS A 97 9.29 -18.68 12.87
C HIS A 97 8.80 -18.59 11.42
N ALA A 98 9.70 -18.64 10.43
CA ALA A 98 9.33 -18.58 9.03
C ALA A 98 8.47 -19.81 8.63
N PRO A 99 7.38 -19.62 7.87
CA PRO A 99 6.50 -20.72 7.49
C PRO A 99 7.13 -21.57 6.38
N THR A 100 6.72 -22.84 6.30
CA THR A 100 7.18 -23.73 5.22
C THR A 100 6.68 -23.27 3.85
N LYS A 101 7.43 -23.62 2.79
CA LYS A 101 7.04 -23.27 1.42
C LYS A 101 5.65 -23.82 1.05
N GLN A 102 5.38 -25.08 1.40
CA GLN A 102 4.11 -25.75 1.15
C GLN A 102 2.94 -25.03 1.84
N TRP A 103 3.14 -24.56 3.07
CA TRP A 103 2.14 -23.79 3.80
C TRP A 103 1.83 -22.48 3.08
N CYS A 104 2.85 -21.66 2.76
CA CYS A 104 2.61 -20.41 2.03
C CYS A 104 1.92 -20.68 0.68
N ASP A 105 2.32 -21.73 -0.08
CA ASP A 105 1.71 -22.06 -1.38
C ASP A 105 0.21 -22.40 -1.22
N HIS A 106 -0.15 -23.20 -0.21
CA HIS A 106 -1.54 -23.48 0.12
C HIS A 106 -2.31 -22.21 0.49
N GLN A 107 -1.71 -21.32 1.30
CA GLN A 107 -2.32 -20.04 1.66
C GLN A 107 -2.52 -19.12 0.45
N MET A 108 -1.61 -19.10 -0.53
CA MET A 108 -1.76 -18.30 -1.74
C MET A 108 -2.95 -18.76 -2.59
N VAL A 109 -3.16 -20.07 -2.70
CA VAL A 109 -4.34 -20.63 -3.39
C VAL A 109 -5.62 -20.20 -2.67
N SER A 110 -5.67 -20.35 -1.35
CA SER A 110 -6.82 -19.95 -0.53
C SER A 110 -7.10 -18.44 -0.62
N PHE A 111 -6.06 -17.60 -0.58
CA PHE A 111 -6.18 -16.15 -0.72
C PHE A 111 -6.72 -15.75 -2.10
N SER A 112 -6.20 -16.37 -3.17
CA SER A 112 -6.70 -16.11 -4.54
C SER A 112 -8.18 -16.45 -4.67
N ARG A 113 -8.60 -17.61 -4.15
CA ARG A 113 -10.01 -18.02 -4.14
C ARG A 113 -10.88 -17.04 -3.35
N ALA A 114 -10.46 -16.67 -2.15
CA ALA A 114 -11.19 -15.72 -1.31
C ALA A 114 -11.38 -14.37 -2.01
N ARG A 115 -10.35 -13.88 -2.70
CA ARG A 115 -10.41 -12.64 -3.47
C ARG A 115 -11.36 -12.74 -4.66
N GLU A 116 -11.34 -13.85 -5.39
CA GLU A 116 -12.30 -14.10 -6.48
C GLU A 116 -13.74 -14.18 -5.98
N ASP A 117 -13.98 -14.93 -4.90
CA ASP A 117 -15.30 -15.04 -4.27
C ASP A 117 -15.81 -13.68 -3.81
N LEU A 118 -14.95 -12.89 -3.17
CA LEU A 118 -15.27 -11.54 -2.73
C LEU A 118 -15.61 -10.65 -3.93
N ALA A 119 -14.80 -10.65 -4.99
CA ALA A 119 -15.04 -9.88 -6.20
C ALA A 119 -16.37 -10.27 -6.86
N ARG A 120 -16.66 -11.58 -6.99
CA ARG A 120 -17.94 -12.10 -7.50
C ARG A 120 -19.12 -11.62 -6.65
N HIS A 121 -18.97 -11.69 -5.32
CA HIS A 121 -20.03 -11.28 -4.41
C HIS A 121 -20.28 -9.77 -4.46
N ILE A 122 -19.21 -8.96 -4.51
CA ILE A 122 -19.29 -7.50 -4.69
C ILE A 122 -19.98 -7.16 -6.01
N ALA A 123 -19.59 -7.79 -7.12
CA ALA A 123 -20.21 -7.56 -8.43
C ALA A 123 -21.71 -7.90 -8.41
N ARG A 124 -22.07 -9.07 -7.85
CA ARG A 124 -23.46 -9.49 -7.69
C ARG A 124 -24.27 -8.48 -6.87
N LEU A 125 -23.74 -8.01 -5.73
CA LEU A 125 -24.45 -7.07 -4.87
C LEU A 125 -24.52 -5.66 -5.45
N LYS A 126 -23.50 -5.21 -6.19
CA LYS A 126 -23.51 -3.93 -6.92
C LYS A 126 -24.55 -3.95 -8.06
N SER A 127 -24.80 -5.10 -8.69
CA SER A 127 -25.82 -5.26 -9.74
C SER A 127 -27.26 -5.17 -9.23
N ILE A 128 -27.49 -5.40 -7.92
CA ILE A 128 -28.83 -5.29 -7.33
C ILE A 128 -29.20 -3.82 -7.18
N LYS A 129 -30.35 -3.43 -7.75
CA LYS A 129 -30.92 -2.08 -7.61
C LYS A 129 -30.94 -1.65 -6.15
N ARG A 130 -30.49 -0.41 -5.87
CA ARG A 130 -30.40 0.18 -4.52
C ARG A 130 -31.70 0.03 -3.70
N GLN A 131 -32.85 0.07 -4.34
CA GLN A 131 -34.20 -0.02 -3.74
C GLN A 131 -34.71 -1.47 -3.53
N SER A 132 -33.95 -2.48 -3.93
CA SER A 132 -34.37 -3.87 -3.80
C SER A 132 -34.35 -4.34 -2.34
N LYS A 133 -35.42 -5.00 -1.89
CA LYS A 133 -35.48 -5.69 -0.59
C LYS A 133 -34.38 -6.76 -0.42
N LYS A 134 -33.75 -7.21 -1.52
CA LYS A 134 -32.65 -8.18 -1.51
C LYS A 134 -31.28 -7.55 -1.22
N ARG A 135 -31.17 -6.22 -1.23
CA ARG A 135 -29.95 -5.53 -0.81
C ARG A 135 -29.91 -5.51 0.73
N PRO A 136 -28.77 -5.82 1.36
CA PRO A 136 -28.66 -5.72 2.82
C PRO A 136 -29.06 -4.33 3.29
N LYS A 137 -30.14 -4.23 4.08
CA LYS A 137 -30.53 -3.00 4.78
C LYS A 137 -29.55 -2.74 5.91
N LEU A 138 -29.21 -1.48 6.14
CA LEU A 138 -28.15 -1.09 7.05
C LEU A 138 -28.68 -0.17 8.15
N PRO A 139 -28.66 -0.61 9.41
CA PRO A 139 -28.66 0.26 10.58
C PRO A 139 -27.24 0.25 11.19
N ILE A 140 -26.24 0.63 10.39
CA ILE A 140 -24.90 0.90 10.90
C ILE A 140 -24.54 2.27 10.34
N TYR A 141 -24.24 3.18 11.28
CA TYR A 141 -23.64 4.50 11.15
C TYR A 141 -22.93 4.75 9.80
N PRO A 142 -23.03 5.95 9.19
CA PRO A 142 -22.24 6.28 8.00
C PRO A 142 -20.77 5.93 8.23
N LEU A 143 -20.07 5.40 7.22
CA LEU A 143 -18.66 5.07 7.40
C LEU A 143 -17.90 6.32 7.88
N PRO A 144 -16.94 6.18 8.80
CA PRO A 144 -16.07 7.30 9.16
C PRO A 144 -15.42 7.87 7.90
N ASN A 145 -15.13 9.17 7.92
CA ASN A 145 -14.42 9.80 6.82
C ASN A 145 -13.07 9.09 6.61
N TRP A 146 -12.59 8.97 5.37
CA TRP A 146 -11.37 8.23 5.04
C TRP A 146 -10.13 8.77 5.77
N ASP A 147 -10.11 10.05 6.13
CA ASP A 147 -9.02 10.74 6.83
C ASP A 147 -9.12 10.63 8.38
N ASP A 148 -10.25 10.14 8.89
CA ASP A 148 -10.52 10.13 10.33
C ASP A 148 -9.94 8.88 11.02
N GLU A 149 -8.64 8.92 11.28
CA GLU A 149 -7.90 7.82 11.92
C GLU A 149 -8.56 7.36 13.23
N GLN A 150 -8.98 8.30 14.08
CA GLN A 150 -9.47 7.98 15.43
C GLN A 150 -10.80 7.23 15.38
N ASN A 151 -11.74 7.69 14.54
CA ASN A 151 -13.01 6.99 14.39
C ASN A 151 -12.86 5.65 13.68
N TRP A 152 -11.92 5.52 12.74
CA TRP A 152 -11.58 4.22 12.16
C TRP A 152 -10.97 3.26 13.20
N LYS A 153 -10.14 3.76 14.12
CA LYS A 153 -9.57 2.95 15.21
C LYS A 153 -10.66 2.38 16.10
N TYR A 154 -11.60 3.21 16.53
CA TYR A 154 -12.76 2.77 17.30
C TYR A 154 -13.64 1.81 16.50
N PHE A 155 -13.91 2.12 15.24
CA PHE A 155 -14.74 1.31 14.37
C PHE A 155 -14.17 -0.10 14.15
N CYS A 156 -12.87 -0.23 13.89
CA CYS A 156 -12.24 -1.51 13.54
C CYS A 156 -11.81 -2.34 14.76
N LEU A 157 -11.25 -1.69 15.80
CA LEU A 157 -10.63 -2.35 16.95
C LEU A 157 -11.40 -2.17 18.25
N GLY A 158 -12.14 -1.07 18.40
CA GLY A 158 -12.84 -0.70 19.64
C GLY A 158 -11.88 -0.27 20.76
N ASN A 159 -12.41 -0.15 21.97
CA ASN A 159 -11.72 0.43 23.12
C ASN A 159 -10.99 -0.56 24.05
N LYS A 160 -10.81 -1.82 23.66
CA LYS A 160 -10.22 -2.84 24.54
C LYS A 160 -8.85 -2.48 25.13
N LEU A 161 -8.16 -1.46 24.61
CA LEU A 161 -6.83 -1.01 25.03
C LEU A 161 -6.80 0.00 26.20
N LYS A 162 -7.92 0.63 26.60
CA LYS A 162 -7.90 1.64 27.69
C LYS A 162 -7.98 1.08 29.12
N LYS A 163 -8.19 -0.24 29.31
CA LYS A 163 -8.40 -0.82 30.65
C LYS A 163 -7.14 -1.34 31.38
N ILE A 164 -5.94 -1.22 30.81
CA ILE A 164 -4.72 -1.77 31.42
C ILE A 164 -3.89 -0.71 32.19
N SER A 165 -4.28 0.56 32.17
CA SER A 165 -3.57 1.63 32.89
C SER A 165 -4.47 2.37 33.88
N THR A 166 -4.83 1.70 34.97
CA THR A 166 -5.04 2.36 36.27
C THR A 166 -4.37 1.48 37.33
N PRO A 167 -3.26 1.92 37.95
CA PRO A 167 -2.72 1.25 39.11
C PRO A 167 -3.73 1.37 40.25
N ILE A 168 -3.92 0.25 40.95
CA ILE A 168 -4.62 0.12 42.22
C ILE A 168 -4.01 1.15 43.18
N SER A 169 -4.84 2.07 43.68
CA SER A 169 -4.59 2.71 44.97
C SER A 169 -5.67 2.22 45.90
N GLU A 170 -5.24 1.37 46.82
CA GLU A 170 -5.92 1.10 48.07
C GLU A 170 -6.20 2.44 48.77
N HIS A 171 -7.43 2.63 49.25
CA HIS A 171 -7.67 3.33 50.49
C HIS A 171 -8.89 2.73 51.21
N VAL A 172 -8.61 2.38 52.45
CA VAL A 172 -9.41 1.72 53.49
C VAL A 172 -10.37 2.72 54.15
N GLY A 173 -11.50 2.21 54.67
CA GLY A 173 -12.41 2.86 55.64
C GLY A 173 -13.79 3.13 55.04
N GLU A 174 -14.93 2.84 55.65
CA GLU A 174 -15.30 2.49 57.03
C GLU A 174 -16.63 1.71 57.01
N GLU A 175 -16.87 0.95 58.08
CA GLU A 175 -18.12 0.29 58.46
C GLU A 175 -19.22 1.34 58.71
N ASP A 176 -20.51 1.03 58.47
CA ASP A 176 -21.49 0.82 59.55
C ASP A 176 -22.97 0.84 59.09
N GLU A 177 -23.71 -0.11 59.69
CA GLU A 177 -25.14 -0.23 60.06
C GLU A 177 -26.35 0.16 59.18
N GLY A 178 -27.37 -0.72 59.24
CA GLY A 178 -28.78 -0.37 59.05
C GLY A 178 -29.71 -1.49 58.56
N GLU A 179 -30.22 -2.31 59.49
CA GLU A 179 -31.31 -3.29 59.32
C GLU A 179 -32.70 -2.64 59.07
N SER A 180 -33.70 -3.53 58.84
CA SER A 180 -35.17 -3.38 58.81
C SER A 180 -35.79 -3.09 57.43
N GLU A 181 -36.93 -3.65 57.01
CA GLU A 181 -37.84 -4.66 57.55
C GLU A 181 -38.74 -5.14 56.38
N GLU A 182 -39.46 -6.24 56.61
CA GLU A 182 -40.39 -6.96 55.74
C GLU A 182 -41.64 -6.14 55.35
N GLU A 183 -42.32 -6.46 54.22
CA GLU A 183 -43.79 -6.48 54.14
C GLU A 183 -44.35 -7.17 52.87
N GLU A 184 -44.98 -8.32 53.14
CA GLU A 184 -46.19 -8.99 52.62
C GLU A 184 -46.76 -8.86 51.18
N ASP A 185 -47.09 -10.04 50.64
CA ASP A 185 -47.98 -10.33 49.50
C ASP A 185 -49.46 -10.01 49.82
N GLN A 186 -50.23 -9.52 48.82
CA GLN A 186 -51.68 -9.79 48.73
C GLN A 186 -52.27 -9.60 47.31
N MET A 187 -53.08 -10.58 46.89
CA MET A 187 -53.73 -10.73 45.58
C MET A 187 -55.22 -10.26 45.55
N MET A 188 -55.61 -9.73 44.37
CA MET A 188 -56.92 -9.81 43.66
C MET A 188 -58.26 -9.33 44.29
N THR A 189 -59.02 -8.50 43.55
CA THR A 189 -60.40 -8.79 43.05
C THR A 189 -60.91 -7.70 42.07
N ASP A 190 -61.82 -8.11 41.17
CA ASP A 190 -62.39 -7.42 39.99
C ASP A 190 -63.42 -6.31 40.27
N ALA A 191 -63.50 -5.30 39.36
CA ALA A 191 -64.75 -4.65 38.95
C ALA A 191 -64.61 -3.81 37.64
N ILE A 192 -65.56 -3.96 36.73
CA ILE A 192 -65.69 -3.32 35.41
C ILE A 192 -66.58 -2.05 35.45
N ALA A 193 -66.18 -0.97 34.76
CA ALA A 193 -67.08 0.06 34.21
C ALA A 193 -66.41 0.82 33.01
N PRO A 194 -67.16 1.32 31.98
CA PRO A 194 -66.62 1.64 30.65
C PRO A 194 -66.63 3.18 30.30
N PRO A 195 -66.46 3.56 29.01
CA PRO A 195 -65.24 4.03 28.35
C PRO A 195 -65.14 5.57 28.25
N LYS A 196 -63.92 6.15 28.21
CA LYS A 196 -63.72 7.56 27.83
C LYS A 196 -62.47 7.74 26.96
N ASP A 197 -62.71 8.38 25.82
CA ASP A 197 -61.82 8.82 24.75
C ASP A 197 -60.38 9.14 25.15
N ASP A 198 -59.44 8.28 24.74
CA ASP A 198 -58.02 8.64 24.69
C ASP A 198 -57.70 9.34 23.35
N PRO A 199 -57.05 10.51 23.35
CA PRO A 199 -56.57 11.17 22.13
C PRO A 199 -55.51 10.30 21.44
N PRO A 200 -55.36 10.41 20.10
CA PRO A 200 -54.45 9.56 19.35
C PRO A 200 -53.03 9.73 19.89
N SER A 201 -52.39 8.61 20.27
CA SER A 201 -50.98 8.57 20.62
C SER A 201 -50.17 9.32 19.55
N PRO A 202 -49.18 10.15 19.96
CA PRO A 202 -48.34 10.83 19.00
C PRO A 202 -47.65 9.77 18.14
N MET A 203 -47.75 9.95 16.83
CA MET A 203 -46.97 9.19 15.86
C MET A 203 -45.53 9.08 16.37
N MET A 204 -45.04 7.85 16.54
CA MET A 204 -43.60 7.60 16.66
C MET A 204 -42.97 8.05 15.35
N GLY A 205 -42.55 9.31 15.33
CA GLY A 205 -41.64 9.84 14.32
C GLY A 205 -40.32 9.07 14.42
N ASP A 206 -40.00 8.39 13.34
CA ASP A 206 -38.66 8.16 12.82
C ASP A 206 -37.57 7.87 13.87
N MET A 207 -37.45 6.58 14.20
CA MET A 207 -36.28 6.00 14.88
C MET A 207 -35.07 5.89 13.92
N GLU A 208 -34.81 6.94 13.14
CA GLU A 208 -33.71 7.08 12.19
C GLU A 208 -32.92 8.34 12.56
N ASP A 209 -32.04 8.22 13.57
CA ASP A 209 -30.78 8.98 13.71
C ASP A 209 -30.20 8.82 15.13
N ARG A 210 -30.01 7.57 15.58
CA ARG A 210 -29.09 7.31 16.69
C ARG A 210 -27.66 7.44 16.15
N ILE A 211 -27.09 8.64 16.26
CA ILE A 211 -25.64 8.86 16.14
C ILE A 211 -24.98 8.00 17.22
N VAL A 212 -24.45 6.84 16.83
CA VAL A 212 -23.70 5.96 17.74
C VAL A 212 -22.33 6.58 17.95
N ASP A 213 -22.03 7.01 19.17
CA ASP A 213 -20.68 7.43 19.53
C ASP A 213 -19.74 6.21 19.50
N LEU A 214 -18.88 6.16 18.48
CA LEU A 214 -17.90 5.09 18.29
C LEU A 214 -16.93 4.97 19.47
N SER A 215 -16.73 6.06 20.22
CA SER A 215 -15.87 6.07 21.40
C SER A 215 -16.44 5.25 22.57
N THR A 216 -17.69 4.80 22.50
CA THR A 216 -18.29 3.89 23.50
C THR A 216 -18.12 2.41 23.16
N LEU A 217 -17.62 2.11 21.95
CA LEU A 217 -17.58 0.75 21.42
C LEU A 217 -16.47 -0.08 22.09
N GLN A 218 -16.86 -1.07 22.90
CA GLN A 218 -15.91 -1.93 23.60
C GLN A 218 -15.17 -2.88 22.64
N GLU A 219 -15.86 -3.47 21.65
CA GLU A 219 -15.25 -4.31 20.62
C GLU A 219 -15.51 -3.74 19.22
N GLY A 220 -14.46 -3.58 18.42
CA GLY A 220 -14.61 -3.08 17.05
C GLY A 220 -15.45 -4.00 16.16
N TYR A 221 -16.09 -3.42 15.14
CA TYR A 221 -16.84 -4.16 14.16
C TYR A 221 -15.92 -5.04 13.29
N PRO A 222 -16.31 -6.27 12.95
CA PRO A 222 -15.59 -7.07 11.95
C PRO A 222 -15.81 -6.54 10.53
N PRO A 223 -14.91 -6.87 9.58
CA PRO A 223 -15.02 -6.45 8.17
C PRO A 223 -16.15 -7.18 7.43
N LEU A 224 -17.40 -6.84 7.73
CA LEU A 224 -18.58 -7.45 7.14
C LEU A 224 -18.80 -6.96 5.70
N MET A 225 -19.40 -7.81 4.85
CA MET A 225 -19.73 -7.44 3.46
C MET A 225 -20.51 -6.14 3.33
N ARG A 226 -21.44 -5.88 4.26
CA ARG A 226 -22.25 -4.65 4.27
C ARG A 226 -21.43 -3.37 4.48
N ILE A 227 -20.26 -3.49 5.13
CA ILE A 227 -19.29 -2.41 5.34
C ILE A 227 -18.42 -2.28 4.09
N VAL A 228 -17.81 -3.39 3.69
CA VAL A 228 -16.90 -3.49 2.54
C VAL A 228 -17.52 -2.94 1.24
N LEU A 229 -18.80 -3.20 0.99
CA LEU A 229 -19.50 -2.69 -0.21
C LEU A 229 -19.63 -1.16 -0.29
N ARG A 230 -19.47 -0.46 0.83
CA ARG A 230 -19.52 1.01 0.92
C ARG A 230 -18.13 1.63 0.94
N MET A 231 -17.07 0.84 1.11
CA MET A 231 -15.71 1.35 1.09
C MET A 231 -15.33 1.73 -0.35
N GLU A 232 -14.78 2.93 -0.47
CA GLU A 232 -14.14 3.41 -1.70
C GLU A 232 -12.63 3.16 -1.63
N GLN A 233 -11.93 3.32 -2.76
CA GLN A 233 -10.48 3.10 -2.83
C GLN A 233 -9.70 3.90 -1.79
N LYS A 234 -10.05 5.18 -1.57
CA LYS A 234 -9.43 6.03 -0.55
C LYS A 234 -9.58 5.46 0.86
N HIS A 235 -10.74 4.90 1.18
CA HIS A 235 -10.95 4.26 2.49
C HIS A 235 -10.05 3.05 2.66
N ILE A 236 -9.86 2.24 1.61
CA ILE A 236 -9.03 1.03 1.67
C ILE A 236 -7.56 1.41 1.90
N GLU A 237 -7.06 2.40 1.17
CA GLU A 237 -5.68 2.89 1.27
C GLU A 237 -5.40 3.52 2.64
N SER A 238 -6.23 4.47 3.07
CA SER A 238 -6.06 5.12 4.38
C SER A 238 -6.21 4.15 5.55
N ASN A 239 -7.18 3.23 5.51
CA ASN A 239 -7.31 2.21 6.57
C ASN A 239 -6.10 1.28 6.63
N LEU A 240 -5.51 0.94 5.49
CA LEU A 240 -4.30 0.12 5.48
C LEU A 240 -3.14 0.84 6.18
N GLU A 241 -2.95 2.12 5.92
CA GLU A 241 -1.96 2.97 6.59
C GLU A 241 -2.20 3.08 8.09
N PHE A 242 -3.46 3.31 8.49
CA PHE A 242 -3.84 3.36 9.90
C PHE A 242 -3.56 2.03 10.62
N HIS A 243 -3.90 0.90 10.00
CA HIS A 243 -3.62 -0.41 10.58
C HIS A 243 -2.12 -0.67 10.75
N ILE A 244 -1.24 -0.17 9.87
CA ILE A 244 0.21 -0.26 10.04
C ILE A 244 0.66 0.55 11.26
N LYS A 245 0.16 1.77 11.42
CA LYS A 245 0.45 2.61 12.59
C LYS A 245 -0.01 1.93 13.89
N TRP A 246 -1.21 1.35 13.90
CA TRP A 246 -1.74 0.67 15.09
C TRP A 246 -1.02 -0.64 15.41
N LEU A 247 -0.45 -1.34 14.42
CA LEU A 247 0.41 -2.50 14.68
C LEU A 247 1.61 -2.11 15.54
N ASN A 248 2.20 -0.94 15.28
CA ASN A 248 3.35 -0.43 16.04
C ASN A 248 2.97 0.02 17.46
N GLU A 249 1.75 0.54 17.65
CA GLU A 249 1.29 1.05 18.95
C GLU A 249 0.75 -0.04 19.88
N SER A 250 -0.04 -0.97 19.34
CA SER A 250 -0.89 -1.88 20.12
C SER A 250 -0.55 -3.37 19.94
N GLY A 251 0.39 -3.68 19.04
CA GLY A 251 0.73 -5.05 18.65
C GLY A 251 -0.29 -5.69 17.72
N PHE A 252 -0.09 -6.98 17.41
CA PHE A 252 -0.95 -7.73 16.51
C PHE A 252 -2.14 -8.37 17.25
N SER A 253 -3.36 -8.04 16.82
CA SER A 253 -4.58 -8.71 17.29
C SER A 253 -5.26 -9.49 16.17
N LYS A 254 -6.01 -10.55 16.52
CA LYS A 254 -6.81 -11.33 15.56
C LYS A 254 -7.81 -10.46 14.78
N GLN A 255 -8.41 -9.49 15.46
CA GLN A 255 -9.35 -8.55 14.85
C GLN A 255 -8.66 -7.66 13.80
N GLN A 256 -7.48 -7.15 14.12
CA GLN A 256 -6.66 -6.38 13.19
C GLN A 256 -6.20 -7.24 11.99
N GLY A 257 -5.81 -8.49 12.24
CA GLY A 257 -5.47 -9.44 11.17
C GLY A 257 -6.63 -9.68 10.19
N ARG A 258 -7.87 -9.80 10.69
CA ARG A 258 -9.07 -9.91 9.83
C ARG A 258 -9.26 -8.67 8.96
N TRP A 259 -9.14 -7.48 9.54
CA TRP A 259 -9.25 -6.23 8.80
C TRP A 259 -8.16 -6.09 7.74
N ILE A 260 -6.89 -6.29 8.10
CA ILE A 260 -5.76 -6.25 7.16
C ILE A 260 -5.98 -7.26 6.03
N PHE A 261 -6.36 -8.50 6.35
CA PHE A 261 -6.66 -9.51 5.35
C PHE A 261 -7.76 -9.06 4.39
N THR A 262 -8.87 -8.53 4.90
CA THR A 262 -9.95 -8.01 4.05
C THR A 262 -9.47 -6.84 3.19
N LEU A 263 -8.73 -5.88 3.74
CA LEU A 263 -8.16 -4.76 2.97
C LEU A 263 -7.26 -5.25 1.83
N LEU A 264 -6.40 -6.24 2.10
CA LEU A 264 -5.55 -6.87 1.08
C LEU A 264 -6.37 -7.56 -0.02
N THR A 265 -7.49 -8.21 0.33
CA THR A 265 -8.38 -8.79 -0.69
C THR A 265 -9.08 -7.75 -1.55
N LEU A 266 -9.29 -6.54 -1.01
CA LEU A 266 -9.95 -5.42 -1.70
C LEU A 266 -9.02 -4.60 -2.59
N LEU A 267 -7.70 -4.70 -2.43
CA LEU A 267 -6.74 -3.99 -3.27
C LEU A 267 -6.81 -4.46 -4.73
N GLU A 268 -7.32 -3.62 -5.61
CA GLU A 268 -7.39 -3.88 -7.05
C GLU A 268 -5.99 -3.85 -7.69
N LYS A 269 -5.77 -4.65 -8.75
CA LYS A 269 -4.54 -4.64 -9.55
C LYS A 269 -4.83 -3.95 -10.89
N PRO A 270 -3.90 -3.15 -11.47
CA PRO A 270 -2.52 -2.92 -11.05
C PRO A 270 -2.41 -2.02 -9.81
N LEU A 271 -1.41 -2.27 -8.96
CA LEU A 271 -1.17 -1.46 -7.76
C LEU A 271 -0.41 -0.18 -8.09
N PHE A 272 -0.77 0.91 -7.42
CA PHE A 272 0.01 2.15 -7.45
C PHE A 272 1.32 1.99 -6.65
N PRO A 273 2.41 2.67 -7.05
CA PRO A 273 3.69 2.59 -6.34
C PRO A 273 3.62 3.00 -4.85
N THR A 274 2.72 3.93 -4.51
CA THR A 274 2.45 4.35 -3.13
C THR A 274 1.91 3.19 -2.29
N VAL A 275 0.90 2.49 -2.79
CA VAL A 275 0.31 1.30 -2.14
C VAL A 275 1.35 0.18 -2.01
N VAL A 276 2.20 -0.02 -3.01
CA VAL A 276 3.31 -0.98 -2.92
C VAL A 276 4.25 -0.61 -1.76
N SER A 277 4.63 0.66 -1.61
CA SER A 277 5.43 1.11 -0.47
C SER A 277 4.75 0.81 0.87
N THR A 278 3.45 1.09 0.98
CA THR A 278 2.63 0.80 2.17
C THR A 278 2.61 -0.70 2.49
N LEU A 279 2.43 -1.57 1.49
CA LEU A 279 2.49 -3.03 1.67
C LEU A 279 3.86 -3.51 2.13
N ARG A 280 4.94 -2.91 1.61
CA ARG A 280 6.30 -3.24 2.03
C ARG A 280 6.53 -2.84 3.49
N ASN A 281 6.04 -1.68 3.90
CA ASN A 281 6.11 -1.24 5.30
C ASN A 281 5.30 -2.16 6.23
N LEU A 282 4.09 -2.54 5.83
CA LEU A 282 3.28 -3.54 6.54
C LEU A 282 4.07 -4.85 6.77
N SER A 283 4.67 -5.39 5.71
CA SER A 283 5.45 -6.62 5.81
C SER A 283 6.66 -6.49 6.74
N ARG A 284 7.32 -5.33 6.76
CA ARG A 284 8.45 -5.07 7.68
C ARG A 284 8.00 -5.03 9.13
N GLU A 285 6.91 -4.34 9.43
CA GLU A 285 6.37 -4.30 10.80
C GLU A 285 5.85 -5.67 11.24
N CYS A 286 5.23 -6.43 10.33
CA CYS A 286 4.84 -7.81 10.64
C CYS A 286 6.03 -8.70 10.96
N ALA A 287 7.14 -8.59 10.22
CA ALA A 287 8.36 -9.36 10.48
C ALA A 287 9.00 -8.98 11.82
N LYS A 288 9.08 -7.67 12.12
CA LYS A 288 9.56 -7.17 13.42
C LYS A 288 8.71 -7.69 14.58
N LEU A 289 7.39 -7.66 14.46
CA LEU A 289 6.47 -8.17 15.49
C LEU A 289 6.53 -9.69 15.64
N ARG A 290 6.79 -10.42 14.55
CA ARG A 290 6.97 -11.88 14.56
C ARG A 290 8.17 -12.28 15.40
N ASP A 291 9.28 -11.57 15.24
CA ASP A 291 10.51 -11.87 15.98
C ASP A 291 10.41 -11.46 17.46
N GLN A 292 9.53 -10.49 17.78
CA GLN A 292 9.25 -10.06 19.16
C GLN A 292 8.23 -10.94 19.90
N ASN A 293 7.25 -11.52 19.20
CA ASN A 293 6.11 -12.25 19.80
C ASN A 293 6.17 -13.76 19.53
N SER A 294 7.24 -14.43 19.94
CA SER A 294 7.46 -15.87 19.71
C SER A 294 6.50 -16.81 20.46
N THR A 295 5.73 -16.33 21.43
CA THR A 295 4.92 -17.18 22.32
C THR A 295 3.50 -17.45 21.83
N ASN A 296 2.96 -16.64 20.93
CA ASN A 296 1.56 -16.75 20.47
C ASN A 296 1.47 -17.27 19.04
N GLU A 297 1.24 -18.58 18.89
CA GLU A 297 1.15 -19.27 17.61
C GLU A 297 0.09 -18.69 16.67
N GLU A 298 -1.07 -18.26 17.20
CA GLU A 298 -2.13 -17.68 16.38
C GLU A 298 -1.73 -16.33 15.78
N SER A 299 -1.05 -15.50 16.58
CA SER A 299 -0.49 -14.23 16.11
C SER A 299 0.64 -14.45 15.09
N LEU A 300 1.53 -15.40 15.35
CA LEU A 300 2.61 -15.77 14.43
C LEU A 300 2.07 -16.22 13.06
N ASN A 301 1.06 -17.10 13.06
CA ASN A 301 0.41 -17.56 11.83
C ASN A 301 -0.25 -16.41 11.06
N GLY A 302 -0.89 -15.47 11.77
CA GLY A 302 -1.47 -14.27 11.15
C GLY A 302 -0.43 -13.36 10.51
N LEU A 303 0.70 -13.11 11.20
CA LEU A 303 1.81 -12.31 10.71
C LEU A 303 2.48 -12.97 9.49
N ASN A 304 2.76 -14.27 9.59
CA ASN A 304 3.32 -15.06 8.50
C ASN A 304 2.41 -15.08 7.26
N LEU A 305 1.09 -15.15 7.45
CA LEU A 305 0.13 -15.08 6.36
C LEU A 305 0.22 -13.74 5.63
N ILE A 306 0.26 -12.62 6.35
CA ILE A 306 0.38 -11.28 5.77
C ILE A 306 1.68 -11.14 4.98
N ILE A 307 2.80 -11.59 5.54
CA ILE A 307 4.12 -11.57 4.87
C ILE A 307 4.09 -12.43 3.59
N CYS A 308 3.55 -13.66 3.64
CA CYS A 308 3.43 -14.50 2.43
C CYS A 308 2.56 -13.81 1.36
N ILE A 309 1.44 -13.17 1.73
CA ILE A 309 0.55 -12.47 0.78
C ILE A 309 1.29 -11.30 0.13
N VAL A 310 1.95 -10.45 0.89
CA VAL A 310 2.72 -9.32 0.34
C VAL A 310 3.84 -9.82 -0.57
N GLY A 311 4.62 -10.79 -0.12
CA GLY A 311 5.79 -11.27 -0.84
C GLY A 311 5.46 -12.09 -2.10
N ARG A 312 4.50 -13.01 -2.02
CA ARG A 312 4.15 -13.90 -3.15
C ARG A 312 3.00 -13.37 -4.00
N TYR A 313 1.89 -12.93 -3.40
CA TYR A 313 0.72 -12.51 -4.17
C TYR A 313 0.87 -11.12 -4.80
N PHE A 314 1.50 -10.18 -4.09
CA PHE A 314 1.79 -8.83 -4.59
C PHE A 314 3.23 -8.69 -5.13
N SER A 315 3.92 -9.81 -5.33
CA SER A 315 5.21 -9.91 -6.01
C SER A 315 6.34 -9.09 -5.35
N GLN A 316 6.28 -8.90 -4.02
CA GLN A 316 7.36 -8.29 -3.24
C GLN A 316 8.34 -9.36 -2.71
N SER A 317 8.87 -10.19 -3.62
CA SER A 317 9.61 -11.40 -3.27
C SER A 317 10.92 -11.13 -2.50
N ASP A 318 11.45 -9.91 -2.59
CA ASP A 318 12.64 -9.48 -1.84
C ASP A 318 12.42 -9.37 -0.32
N LEU A 319 11.15 -9.38 0.11
CA LEU A 319 10.75 -9.37 1.52
C LEU A 319 10.52 -10.77 2.09
N LEU A 320 10.53 -11.83 1.28
CA LEU A 320 10.34 -13.18 1.80
C LEU A 320 11.58 -13.63 2.58
N ASP A 321 11.34 -14.43 3.62
CA ASP A 321 12.42 -15.07 4.36
C ASP A 321 13.32 -15.88 3.39
N PRO A 322 14.65 -15.79 3.52
CA PRO A 322 15.55 -16.61 2.72
C PRO A 322 15.28 -18.09 3.00
N ALA A 323 15.16 -18.86 1.92
CA ALA A 323 15.02 -20.32 1.96
C ALA A 323 16.32 -21.01 2.37
#